data_AF-A0A314LBK2-F1
#
_entry.id   AF-A0A314LBK2-F1
#
_cell.length_a   1.000
_cell.length_b   1.000
_cell.length_c   1.000
_cell.angle_alpha   90.00
_cell.angle_beta   90.00
_cell.angle_gamma   90.00
#
_symmetry.space_group_name_H-M   'P 1'
#
loop_
_entity.id
_entity.type
_entity.pdbx_description
1 polymer ?
#
loop_
_entity_poly.entity_id
_entity_poly.type
_entity_poly.pdbx_seq_one_letter_code
_entity_poly.pdbx_strand_id
1 'polypeptide(L)'
;MEASKSIPHEIGGVRSDAFRFGLHGVKSDIVGSHPLESSYHSAKVRQEDMKRKILANTYGSALPMKLELERQILSSICRFQRPSGSIPSSMVGLEALTGALDDFGFEDYLNDPKDSESYRPADMHHGMEVRLGLSRGPVCPSFI
;
A
#
# COMPACT_ATOMS: atom_id res chain seq x y z
N MET A 1 -21.74 1.01 9.83
CA MET A 1 -21.16 1.53 11.09
C MET A 1 -20.20 0.44 11.57
N GLU A 2 -18.98 0.42 11.03
CA GLU A 2 -17.99 -0.61 11.36
C GLU A 2 -17.34 -0.28 12.71
N ALA A 3 -17.38 -1.22 13.65
CA ALA A 3 -16.73 -1.07 14.94
C ALA A 3 -15.21 -1.03 14.73
N SER A 4 -14.58 0.05 15.20
CA SER A 4 -13.13 0.18 15.24
C SER A 4 -12.54 -0.95 16.08
N LYS A 5 -11.91 -1.93 15.42
CA LYS A 5 -11.15 -3.00 16.07
C LYS A 5 -9.84 -2.43 16.61
N SER A 6 -9.90 -1.60 17.65
CA SER A 6 -8.71 -1.16 18.38
C SER A 6 -8.44 -2.10 19.55
N ILE A 7 -7.19 -2.49 19.74
CA ILE A 7 -6.79 -3.28 20.91
C ILE A 7 -7.09 -2.45 22.17
N PRO A 8 -7.94 -2.92 23.10
CA PRO A 8 -8.09 -2.26 24.39
C PRO A 8 -6.76 -2.34 25.15
N HIS A 9 -6.27 -1.22 25.68
CA HIS A 9 -5.07 -1.19 26.52
C HIS A 9 -5.42 -1.74 27.91
N GLU A 10 -5.53 -3.06 28.03
CA GLU A 10 -5.68 -3.73 29.34
C GLU A 10 -4.30 -4.11 29.89
N ILE A 11 -3.94 -3.50 31.02
CA ILE A 11 -2.79 -3.88 31.83
C ILE A 11 -3.20 -5.14 32.61
N GLY A 12 -2.97 -6.30 32.01
CA GLY A 12 -3.30 -7.60 32.60
C GLY A 12 -3.76 -8.54 31.50
N GLY A 13 -2.83 -9.39 31.03
CA GLY A 13 -3.00 -10.21 29.84
C GLY A 13 -4.36 -10.92 29.73
N VAL A 14 -4.81 -11.08 28.49
CA VAL A 14 -6.04 -11.79 28.09
C VAL A 14 -6.10 -13.12 28.84
N ARG A 15 -7.03 -13.24 29.79
CA ARG A 15 -7.27 -14.46 30.56
C ARG A 15 -7.84 -15.53 29.63
N SER A 16 -6.95 -16.34 29.05
CA SER A 16 -7.32 -17.50 28.22
C SER A 16 -7.66 -18.69 29.12
N ASP A 17 -8.90 -18.73 29.63
CA ASP A 17 -9.44 -19.92 30.29
C ASP A 17 -10.30 -20.72 29.31
N ALA A 18 -9.67 -21.73 28.69
CA ALA A 18 -10.29 -22.58 27.67
C ALA A 18 -11.51 -23.37 28.16
N PHE A 19 -11.62 -23.64 29.46
CA PHE A 19 -12.76 -24.38 30.02
C PHE A 19 -14.00 -23.52 30.21
N ARG A 20 -13.84 -22.20 30.35
CA ARG A 20 -14.95 -21.25 30.52
C ARG A 20 -15.37 -20.58 29.21
N PHE A 21 -14.41 -20.34 28.32
CA PHE A 21 -14.63 -19.55 27.09
C PHE A 21 -14.53 -20.37 25.79
N GLY A 22 -14.22 -21.67 25.88
CA GLY A 22 -14.10 -22.58 24.73
C GLY A 22 -12.71 -22.55 24.08
N LEU A 23 -12.47 -23.49 23.15
CA LEU A 23 -11.24 -23.52 22.35
C LEU A 23 -11.16 -22.24 21.51
N HIS A 24 -10.13 -21.44 21.78
CA HIS A 24 -9.78 -20.25 20.99
C HIS A 24 -9.71 -20.62 19.50
N GLY A 25 -10.47 -19.92 18.66
CA GLY A 25 -10.36 -20.04 17.20
C GLY A 25 -9.49 -18.91 16.66
N VAL A 26 -8.72 -19.14 15.59
CA VAL A 26 -7.79 -18.13 15.00
C VAL A 26 -8.44 -16.75 14.77
N LYS A 27 -9.76 -16.69 14.59
CA LYS A 27 -10.52 -15.43 14.47
C LYS A 27 -10.55 -14.56 15.73
N SER A 28 -10.43 -15.15 16.93
CA SER A 28 -10.31 -14.41 18.19
C SER A 28 -8.89 -13.90 18.48
N ASP A 29 -7.87 -14.53 17.88
CA ASP A 29 -6.47 -14.05 17.90
C ASP A 29 -6.16 -13.01 16.83
N ILE A 30 -7.12 -12.66 15.95
CA ILE A 30 -6.99 -11.48 15.09
C ILE A 30 -7.17 -10.25 15.99
N VAL A 31 -6.08 -9.91 16.66
CA VAL A 31 -5.93 -8.70 17.44
C VAL A 31 -6.21 -7.51 16.53
N GLY A 32 -6.94 -6.52 17.05
CA GLY A 32 -7.26 -5.29 16.33
C GLY A 32 -6.01 -4.51 15.91
N SER A 33 -6.17 -3.49 15.07
CA SER A 33 -5.05 -2.61 14.73
C SER A 33 -4.56 -1.89 15.98
N HIS A 34 -3.27 -1.59 16.00
CA HIS A 34 -2.66 -0.90 17.14
C HIS A 34 -3.33 0.48 17.31
N PRO A 35 -3.70 0.91 18.52
CA PRO A 35 -4.44 2.18 18.70
C PRO A 35 -3.70 3.39 18.11
N LEU A 36 -2.37 3.37 18.14
CA LEU A 36 -1.53 4.41 17.56
C LEU A 36 -1.56 4.44 16.02
N GLU A 37 -1.74 3.29 15.37
CA GLU A 37 -1.76 3.19 13.90
C GLU A 37 -2.91 4.01 13.31
N SER A 38 -4.10 3.90 13.92
CA SER A 38 -5.27 4.70 13.53
C SER A 38 -5.02 6.21 13.68
N SER A 39 -4.29 6.59 14.75
CA SER A 39 -3.93 7.98 15.02
C SER A 39 -2.97 8.50 13.94
N TYR A 40 -1.93 7.73 13.60
CA TYR A 40 -0.99 8.08 12.52
C TYR A 40 -1.68 8.22 11.17
N HIS A 41 -2.53 7.24 10.79
CA HIS A 41 -3.26 7.30 9.52
C HIS A 41 -4.14 8.55 9.45
N SER A 42 -4.90 8.84 10.52
CA SER A 42 -5.75 10.03 10.56
C SER A 42 -4.96 11.34 10.56
N ALA A 43 -3.78 11.37 11.18
CA ALA A 43 -2.91 12.55 11.17
C ALA A 43 -2.40 12.85 9.75
N LYS A 44 -1.97 11.82 9.01
CA LYS A 44 -1.52 11.96 7.62
C LYS A 44 -2.61 12.52 6.71
N VAL A 45 -3.82 11.95 6.77
CA VAL A 45 -4.98 12.43 6.00
C VAL A 45 -5.32 13.88 6.35
N ARG A 46 -5.39 14.23 7.64
CA ARG A 46 -5.65 15.61 8.07
C ARG A 46 -4.57 16.58 7.57
N GLN A 47 -3.30 16.16 7.57
CA GLN A 47 -2.21 17.00 7.07
C GLN A 47 -2.32 17.26 5.58
N GLU A 48 -2.66 16.25 4.77
CA GLU A 48 -2.91 16.39 3.33
C GLU A 48 -4.09 17.33 3.06
N ASP A 49 -5.20 17.18 3.79
CA ASP A 49 -6.37 18.05 3.67
C ASP A 49 -6.05 19.51 4.03
N MET A 50 -5.26 19.73 5.09
CA MET A 50 -4.79 21.06 5.47
C MET A 50 -3.91 21.66 4.38
N LYS A 51 -2.92 20.92 3.86
CA LYS A 51 -2.06 21.37 2.75
C LYS A 51 -2.89 21.75 1.52
N ARG A 52 -3.88 20.93 1.16
CA ARG A 52 -4.78 21.18 0.02
C ARG A 52 -5.59 22.47 0.21
N LYS A 53 -6.13 22.71 1.40
CA LYS A 53 -6.85 23.95 1.73
C LYS A 53 -5.96 25.18 1.67
N ILE A 54 -4.75 25.10 2.23
CA ILE A 54 -3.76 26.19 2.16
C ILE A 54 -3.47 26.52 0.70
N LEU A 55 -3.19 25.51 -0.12
CA LEU A 55 -2.88 25.70 -1.53
C LEU A 55 -4.04 26.34 -2.31
N ALA A 56 -5.27 25.92 -2.03
CA ALA A 56 -6.48 26.50 -2.61
C ALA A 56 -6.64 27.99 -2.23
N ASN A 57 -6.32 28.33 -0.98
CA ASN A 57 -6.42 29.71 -0.49
C ASN A 57 -5.32 30.61 -1.05
N THR A 58 -4.10 30.10 -1.22
CA THR A 58 -2.95 30.88 -1.70
C THR A 58 -2.94 31.06 -3.22
N TYR A 59 -3.23 30.00 -3.97
CA TYR A 59 -3.07 29.97 -5.44
C TYR A 59 -4.38 29.77 -6.20
N GLY A 60 -5.51 29.64 -5.49
CA GLY A 60 -6.83 29.37 -6.06
C GLY A 60 -7.13 27.89 -6.22
N SER A 61 -8.38 27.58 -6.59
CA SER A 61 -8.89 26.21 -6.68
C SER A 61 -8.27 25.37 -7.81
N ALA A 62 -7.70 26.00 -8.84
CA ALA A 62 -7.14 25.31 -9.99
C ALA A 62 -5.89 24.48 -9.67
N LEU A 63 -5.02 24.98 -8.78
CA LEU A 63 -3.75 24.33 -8.45
C LEU A 63 -3.92 22.98 -7.73
N PRO A 64 -4.71 22.85 -6.65
CA PRO A 64 -4.93 21.55 -6.03
C PRO A 64 -5.66 20.56 -6.96
N MET A 65 -6.52 21.03 -7.88
CA MET A 65 -7.11 20.17 -8.90
C MET A 65 -6.07 19.62 -9.88
N LYS A 66 -5.15 20.48 -10.34
CA LYS A 66 -4.05 20.06 -11.20
C LYS A 66 -3.18 18.98 -10.53
N LEU A 67 -2.80 19.19 -9.27
CA LEU A 67 -1.98 18.22 -8.52
C LEU A 67 -2.69 16.88 -8.32
N GLU A 68 -4.00 16.90 -8.09
CA GLU A 68 -4.80 15.66 -8.01
C GLU A 68 -4.80 14.90 -9.34
N LEU A 69 -4.95 15.61 -10.47
CA LEU A 69 -4.86 14.99 -11.79
C LEU A 69 -3.47 14.41 -12.04
N GLU A 70 -2.40 15.14 -11.74
CA GLU A 70 -1.02 14.65 -11.87
C GLU A 70 -0.79 13.41 -11.00
N ARG A 71 -1.28 13.39 -9.76
CA ARG A 71 -1.23 12.21 -8.88
C ARG A 71 -1.95 11.01 -9.48
N GLN A 72 -3.15 11.21 -10.04
CA GLN A 72 -3.92 10.13 -10.69
C GLN A 72 -3.21 9.60 -11.93
N ILE A 73 -2.67 10.48 -12.77
CA ILE A 73 -1.90 10.12 -13.97
C ILE A 73 -0.67 9.30 -13.58
N LEU A 74 0.12 9.77 -12.62
CA LEU A 74 1.32 9.07 -12.17
C LEU A 74 1.00 7.71 -11.54
N SER A 75 -0.10 7.61 -10.77
CA SER A 75 -0.54 6.35 -10.18
C SER A 75 -1.10 5.34 -11.20
N SER A 76 -1.72 5.81 -12.28
CA SER A 76 -2.37 4.96 -13.29
C SER A 76 -1.41 4.55 -14.40
N ILE A 77 -0.56 5.46 -14.88
CA ILE A 77 0.48 5.17 -15.88
C ILE A 77 1.43 4.09 -15.35
N CYS A 78 1.83 4.16 -14.08
CA CYS A 78 2.66 3.13 -13.47
C CYS A 78 2.02 1.74 -13.44
N ARG A 79 0.68 1.66 -13.40
CA ARG A 79 -0.07 0.41 -13.31
C ARG A 79 -0.47 -0.17 -14.67
N PHE A 80 -0.83 0.67 -15.64
CA PHE A 80 -1.49 0.21 -16.87
C PHE A 80 -0.64 0.27 -18.14
N GLN A 81 0.37 1.16 -18.20
CA GLN A 81 1.08 1.42 -19.46
C GLN A 81 2.51 0.88 -19.50
N ARG A 82 3.10 0.57 -18.35
CA ARG A 82 4.38 -0.14 -18.32
C ARG A 82 4.12 -1.62 -18.65
N PRO A 83 4.94 -2.26 -19.52
CA PRO A 83 4.89 -3.71 -19.67
C PRO A 83 4.88 -4.36 -18.29
N SER A 84 4.06 -5.39 -18.09
CA SER A 84 4.18 -6.33 -16.97
C SER A 84 5.50 -7.09 -17.14
N GLY A 85 6.60 -6.37 -17.00
CA GLY A 85 7.95 -6.86 -17.17
C GLY A 85 8.57 -7.16 -15.83
N SER A 86 9.68 -7.88 -15.88
CA SER A 86 10.50 -8.22 -14.71
C SER A 86 11.00 -6.98 -13.94
N ILE A 87 10.94 -5.79 -14.52
CA ILE A 87 11.38 -4.54 -13.90
C ILE A 87 10.15 -3.78 -13.38
N PRO A 88 9.89 -3.79 -12.06
CA PRO A 88 8.78 -3.04 -11.48
C PRO A 88 9.00 -1.54 -11.62
N SER A 89 7.92 -0.77 -11.54
CA SER A 89 8.02 0.68 -11.48
C SER A 89 8.47 1.17 -10.12
N SER A 90 9.52 2.00 -10.10
CA SER A 90 10.02 2.64 -8.89
C SER A 90 9.18 3.84 -8.43
N MET A 91 8.02 4.11 -9.05
CA MET A 91 7.06 5.19 -8.71
C MET A 91 7.64 6.59 -8.38
N VAL A 92 8.91 6.87 -8.70
CA VAL A 92 9.67 8.08 -8.30
C VAL A 92 8.93 9.38 -8.59
N GLY A 93 8.25 9.47 -9.74
CA GLY A 93 7.48 10.68 -10.07
C GLY A 93 6.29 10.92 -9.13
N LEU A 94 5.60 9.84 -8.72
CA LEU A 94 4.51 9.92 -7.75
C LEU A 94 5.06 10.30 -6.37
N GLU A 95 6.16 9.68 -5.96
CA GLU A 95 6.83 9.94 -4.68
C GLU A 95 7.33 11.39 -4.61
N ALA A 96 7.85 11.93 -5.71
CA ALA A 96 8.28 13.33 -5.80
C ALA A 96 7.11 14.29 -5.56
N LEU A 97 5.95 13.99 -6.16
CA LEU A 97 4.75 14.81 -6.02
C LEU A 97 4.17 14.74 -4.61
N THR A 98 4.20 13.56 -3.98
CA THR A 98 3.72 13.39 -2.60
C THR A 98 4.72 13.87 -1.54
N GLY A 99 5.96 14.16 -1.93
CA GLY A 99 7.06 14.50 -1.02
C GLY A 99 7.58 13.30 -0.23
N ALA A 100 7.27 12.07 -0.69
CA ALA A 100 7.71 10.84 -0.05
C ALA A 100 9.17 10.48 -0.39
N LEU A 101 9.78 11.13 -1.40
CA LEU A 101 11.18 10.89 -1.76
C LEU A 101 12.18 11.22 -0.63
N ASP A 102 11.83 12.19 0.22
CA ASP A 102 12.69 12.63 1.31
C ASP A 102 12.40 11.88 2.63
N ASP A 103 11.28 11.15 2.69
CA ASP A 103 10.85 10.41 3.87
C ASP A 103 11.44 8.98 3.82
N PHE A 104 12.18 8.59 4.85
CA PHE A 104 12.75 7.25 4.97
C PHE A 104 11.90 6.40 5.93
N GLY A 105 11.27 5.35 5.40
CA GLY A 105 10.37 4.46 6.12
C GLY A 105 11.04 3.17 6.60
N PHE A 106 10.28 2.40 7.37
CA PHE A 106 10.65 1.03 7.73
C PHE A 106 10.75 0.11 6.50
N GLU A 107 9.83 0.28 5.54
CA GLU A 107 9.73 -0.55 4.33
C GLU A 107 10.95 -0.38 3.40
N ASP A 108 11.63 0.77 3.47
CA ASP A 108 12.83 1.04 2.67
C ASP A 108 14.06 0.26 3.17
N TYR A 109 14.04 -0.16 4.45
CA TYR A 109 15.12 -0.92 5.07
C TYR A 109 14.79 -2.42 5.18
N LEU A 110 13.52 -2.77 5.42
CA LEU A 110 13.07 -4.14 5.63
C LEU A 110 11.84 -4.41 4.77
N ASN A 111 11.92 -5.45 3.92
CA ASN A 111 10.84 -6.00 3.08
C ASN A 111 10.62 -5.39 1.67
N ASP A 112 11.65 -5.13 0.84
CA ASP A 112 11.36 -5.04 -0.60
C ASP A 112 10.94 -6.45 -1.08
N PRO A 113 9.69 -6.65 -1.57
CA PRO A 113 9.25 -7.96 -2.03
C PRO A 113 10.12 -8.53 -3.15
N LYS A 114 10.86 -7.67 -3.87
CA LYS A 114 11.81 -8.05 -4.92
C LYS A 114 13.06 -8.76 -4.38
N ASP A 115 13.46 -8.44 -3.16
CA ASP A 115 14.63 -9.04 -2.50
C ASP A 115 14.26 -10.32 -1.74
N SER A 116 12.98 -10.71 -1.76
CA SER A 116 12.55 -11.96 -1.14
C SER A 116 13.04 -13.19 -1.92
N GLU A 117 13.51 -14.21 -1.20
CA GLU A 117 13.98 -15.46 -1.80
C GLU A 117 12.88 -16.21 -2.58
N SER A 118 11.62 -15.96 -2.23
CA SER A 118 10.45 -16.49 -2.93
C SER A 118 10.07 -15.71 -4.19
N TYR A 119 10.68 -14.56 -4.44
CA TYR A 119 10.34 -13.73 -5.60
C TYR A 119 10.79 -14.42 -6.88
N ARG A 120 9.83 -14.79 -7.71
CA ARG A 120 10.09 -15.29 -9.07
C ARG A 120 9.64 -14.23 -10.06
N PRO A 121 10.58 -13.56 -10.76
CA PRO A 121 10.20 -12.59 -11.77
C PRO A 121 9.41 -13.29 -12.87
N ALA A 122 8.40 -12.60 -13.41
CA ALA A 122 7.61 -13.10 -14.53
C ALA A 122 8.50 -13.25 -15.77
N ASP A 123 8.32 -14.32 -16.55
CA ASP A 123 9.02 -14.47 -17.83
C ASP A 123 8.60 -13.36 -18.80
N MET A 124 9.59 -12.61 -19.30
CA MET A 124 9.38 -11.48 -20.19
C MET A 124 8.87 -11.93 -21.56
N HIS A 125 9.32 -13.09 -22.05
CA HIS A 125 8.90 -13.61 -23.34
C HIS A 125 7.42 -13.99 -23.30
N HIS A 126 7.06 -14.85 -22.36
CA HIS A 126 5.68 -15.27 -22.20
C HIS A 126 4.75 -14.10 -21.80
N GLY A 127 5.20 -13.16 -20.99
CA GLY A 127 4.44 -11.95 -20.65
C GLY A 127 4.12 -11.08 -21.87
N MET A 128 5.04 -10.99 -22.83
CA MET A 128 4.81 -10.29 -24.11
C MET A 128 3.79 -11.04 -24.97
N GLU A 129 3.87 -12.37 -25.04
CA GLU A 129 2.94 -13.20 -25.80
C GLU A 129 1.50 -13.07 -25.29
N VAL A 130 1.28 -13.06 -23.97
CA VAL A 130 -0.06 -12.89 -23.36
C VAL A 130 -0.63 -11.53 -23.75
N ARG A 131 0.19 -10.48 -23.69
CA ARG A 131 -0.23 -9.10 -24.03
C ARG A 131 -0.57 -8.94 -25.51
N LEU A 132 0.20 -9.58 -26.39
CA LEU A 132 -0.06 -9.61 -27.84
C LEU A 132 -1.18 -10.58 -28.22
N GLY A 133 -1.73 -11.33 -27.27
CA GLY A 133 -2.79 -12.32 -27.49
C GLY A 133 -2.31 -13.58 -28.20
N LEU A 134 -0.99 -13.81 -28.25
CA LEU A 134 -0.38 -15.02 -28.82
C LEU A 134 -0.49 -16.21 -27.88
N SER A 135 -0.43 -15.99 -26.57
CA SER A 135 -0.64 -17.00 -25.53
C SER A 135 -1.82 -16.62 -24.64
N ARG A 136 -2.48 -17.61 -24.02
CA ARG A 136 -3.61 -17.40 -23.11
C ARG A 136 -3.25 -17.84 -21.70
N GLY A 137 -3.66 -17.05 -20.71
CA GLY A 137 -3.50 -17.38 -19.30
C GLY A 137 -2.71 -16.33 -18.52
N PRO A 138 -2.52 -16.53 -17.20
CA PRO A 138 -1.65 -15.68 -16.39
C PRO A 138 -0.18 -15.86 -16.82
N VAL A 139 0.63 -14.81 -16.69
CA VAL A 139 2.04 -14.85 -17.06
C VAL A 139 2.78 -15.88 -16.19
N CYS A 140 3.51 -16.80 -16.82
CA CYS A 140 4.30 -17.79 -16.12
C CYS A 140 5.48 -17.13 -15.36
N PRO A 141 5.78 -17.60 -14.14
CA PRO A 141 7.02 -17.22 -13.47
C PRO A 141 8.21 -17.78 -14.25
N SER A 142 9.31 -17.03 -14.30
CA SER A 142 10.57 -17.53 -14.87
C SER A 142 11.05 -18.77 -14.10
N PHE A 143 11.63 -19.71 -14.84
CA PHE A 143 12.35 -20.84 -14.27
C PHE A 143 13.75 -20.38 -13.88
N ILE A 144 14.16 -20.64 -12.64
CA ILE A 144 15.58 -20.64 -12.23
C ILE A 144 16.22 -21.91 -12.77
#